data_AF-A0A947F395-F1
#
_entry.id   AF-A0A947F395-F1
#
_cell.length_a   1.000
_cell.length_b   1.000
_cell.length_c   1.000
_cell.angle_alpha   90.00
_cell.angle_beta   90.00
_cell.angle_gamma   90.00
#
_symmetry.space_group_name_H-M   'P 1'
#
loop_
_entity.id
_entity.type
_entity.pdbx_description
1 polymer ?
#
loop_
_entity_poly.entity_id
_entity_poly.type
_entity_poly.pdbx_seq_one_letter_code
_entity_poly.pdbx_strand_id
1 'polypeptide(L)'
;LNLLEKTKALSPRQIRIHGDNIIDIIKKTLKMPESSLPVYPHKKASPLPPQIPRRIKAIKQWRDTVANDLKIDPSLLFNKAILTTIALQNPKNIHSFQGIKGIKNWQKNEFGKEIISILKNMDN
;
A
#
# COMPACT_ATOMS: atom_id res chain seq x y z
N LEU A 1 6.00 9.55 31.14
CA LEU A 1 5.00 10.51 30.63
C LEU A 1 5.34 11.95 31.00
N ASN A 2 5.64 12.28 32.26
CA ASN A 2 5.97 13.65 32.72
C ASN A 2 7.03 14.40 31.90
N LEU A 3 8.08 13.72 31.40
CA LEU A 3 9.07 14.37 30.52
C LEU A 3 8.48 14.74 29.14
N LEU A 4 7.61 13.89 28.58
CA LEU A 4 6.94 14.14 27.30
C LEU A 4 5.92 15.28 27.41
N GLU A 5 5.27 15.43 28.57
CA GLU A 5 4.38 16.57 28.83
C GLU A 5 5.15 17.89 28.91
N LYS A 6 6.34 17.86 29.54
CA LYS A 6 7.21 19.04 29.65
C LYS A 6 7.75 19.55 28.32
N THR A 7 7.91 18.68 27.31
CA THR A 7 8.38 19.13 25.99
C THR A 7 7.37 20.00 25.26
N LYS A 8 6.08 19.97 25.66
CA LYS A 8 4.97 20.65 24.97
C LYS A 8 4.87 20.33 23.46
N ALA A 9 5.51 19.24 23.02
CA ALA A 9 5.50 18.81 21.61
C ALA A 9 4.16 18.17 21.21
N LEU A 10 3.35 17.75 22.18
CA LEU A 10 2.06 17.08 21.98
C LEU A 10 1.01 17.67 22.92
N SER A 11 -0.24 17.69 22.47
CA SER A 11 -1.39 18.08 23.30
C SER A 11 -1.68 17.04 24.41
N PRO A 12 -2.35 17.42 25.51
CA PRO A 12 -2.71 16.48 26.58
C PRO A 12 -3.52 15.27 26.08
N ARG A 13 -4.40 15.48 25.10
CA ARG A 13 -5.17 14.39 24.48
C ARG A 13 -4.29 13.42 23.71
N GLN A 14 -3.30 13.92 22.96
CA GLN A 14 -2.36 13.07 22.22
C GLN A 14 -1.43 12.30 23.16
N ILE A 15 -0.99 12.92 24.25
CA ILE A 15 -0.18 12.25 25.28
C ILE A 15 -0.97 11.12 25.92
N ARG A 16 -2.26 11.34 26.22
CA ARG A 16 -3.13 10.29 26.76
C ARG A 16 -3.33 9.11 25.80
N ILE A 17 -3.42 9.36 24.50
CA ILE A 17 -3.69 8.31 23.49
C ILE A 17 -2.39 7.58 23.06
N HIS A 18 -1.28 8.31 22.93
CA HIS A 18 -0.06 7.81 22.27
C HIS A 18 1.18 7.85 23.16
N GLY A 19 1.13 8.49 24.33
CA GLY A 19 2.31 8.79 25.15
C GLY A 19 3.13 7.55 25.52
N ASP A 20 2.46 6.48 25.95
CA ASP A 20 3.14 5.24 26.32
C ASP A 20 3.81 4.56 25.12
N ASN A 21 3.10 4.47 23.98
CA ASN A 21 3.65 3.91 22.75
C ASN A 21 4.85 4.70 22.24
N ILE A 22 4.79 6.04 22.30
CA ILE A 22 5.89 6.91 21.87
C ILE A 22 7.12 6.69 22.78
N ILE A 23 6.93 6.64 24.10
CA ILE A 23 8.03 6.42 25.04
C ILE A 23 8.64 5.02 24.85
N ASP A 24 7.82 4.00 24.62
CA ASP A 24 8.30 2.63 24.38
C ASP A 24 9.13 2.55 23.09
N ILE A 25 8.67 3.16 22.01
CA ILE A 25 9.42 3.25 20.75
C ILE A 25 10.75 3.98 20.97
N ILE A 26 10.76 5.14 21.63
CA ILE A 26 12.00 5.89 21.90
C ILE A 26 12.99 5.04 22.69
N LYS A 27 12.54 4.34 23.75
CA LYS A 27 13.39 3.46 24.55
C LYS A 27 13.96 2.30 23.73
N LYS A 28 13.18 1.73 22.82
CA LYS A 28 13.63 0.68 21.90
C LYS A 28 14.68 1.22 20.93
N THR A 29 14.42 2.38 20.31
CA THR A 29 15.33 3.00 19.35
C THR A 29 16.65 3.43 19.98
N LEU A 30 16.65 3.94 21.22
CA LEU A 30 17.88 4.30 21.95
C LEU A 30 18.78 3.10 22.24
N LYS A 31 18.26 1.87 22.19
CA LYS A 31 19.03 0.63 22.36
C LYS A 31 19.52 0.05 21.03
N MET A 32 19.10 0.60 19.89
CA MET A 32 19.52 0.11 18.58
C MET A 32 20.94 0.59 18.27
N PRO A 33 21.75 -0.20 17.55
CA PRO A 33 23.09 0.21 17.15
C PRO A 33 23.03 1.41 16.21
N GLU A 34 24.00 2.32 16.33
CA GLU A 34 24.06 3.56 15.53
C GLU A 34 24.07 3.28 14.01
N SER A 35 24.64 2.15 13.59
CA SER A 35 24.62 1.67 12.20
C SER A 35 23.23 1.38 11.63
N SER A 36 22.21 1.21 12.48
CA SER A 36 20.82 0.98 12.08
C SER A 36 19.98 2.26 12.05
N LEU A 37 20.54 3.40 12.47
CA LEU A 37 19.85 4.69 12.41
C LEU A 37 19.81 5.20 10.96
N PRO A 38 18.74 5.91 10.57
CA PRO A 38 18.68 6.55 9.26
C PRO A 38 19.75 7.63 9.15
N VAL A 39 20.56 7.56 8.08
CA VAL A 39 21.63 8.53 7.82
C VAL A 39 21.13 9.65 6.90
N TYR A 40 21.51 10.90 7.20
CA TYR A 40 21.28 12.05 6.33
C TYR A 40 22.40 12.17 5.28
N PRO A 41 22.12 12.59 4.02
CA PRO A 41 20.80 12.90 3.46
C PRO A 41 19.96 11.64 3.27
N HIS A 42 18.65 11.76 3.47
CA HIS A 42 17.74 10.65 3.22
C HIS A 42 17.96 10.10 1.82
N LYS A 43 18.37 8.82 1.73
CA LYS A 43 18.39 8.12 0.45
C LYS A 43 16.96 8.10 -0.08
N LYS A 44 16.74 8.64 -1.27
CA LYS A 44 15.46 8.48 -1.96
C LYS A 44 15.15 6.99 -2.02
N ALA A 45 13.90 6.63 -1.73
CA ALA A 45 13.47 5.24 -1.89
C ALA A 45 13.89 4.75 -3.28
N SER A 46 14.47 3.55 -3.33
CA SER A 46 14.89 2.98 -4.62
C SER A 46 13.71 3.00 -5.59
N PRO A 47 13.92 3.43 -6.85
CA PRO A 47 12.87 3.41 -7.85
C PRO A 47 12.26 2.01 -7.91
N LEU A 48 10.92 1.93 -7.91
CA LEU A 48 10.25 0.65 -8.11
C LEU A 48 10.73 0.05 -9.45
N PRO A 49 10.92 -1.28 -9.52
CA PRO A 49 11.21 -1.96 -10.78
C PRO A 49 10.23 -1.50 -11.88
N PRO A 50 10.70 -1.20 -13.10
CA PRO A 50 9.89 -0.58 -14.15
C PRO A 50 8.66 -1.41 -14.56
N GLN A 51 8.63 -2.70 -14.24
CA GLN A 51 7.49 -3.60 -14.45
C GLN A 51 6.27 -3.18 -13.62
N ILE A 52 6.47 -2.66 -12.40
CA ILE A 52 5.38 -2.30 -11.48
C ILE A 52 4.55 -1.13 -12.01
N PRO A 53 5.12 0.04 -12.38
CA PRO A 53 4.34 1.12 -12.95
C PRO A 53 3.70 0.75 -14.29
N ARG A 54 4.31 -0.14 -15.08
CA ARG A 54 3.70 -0.70 -16.31
C ARG A 54 2.44 -1.51 -16.01
N ARG A 55 2.48 -2.43 -15.03
CA ARG A 55 1.31 -3.19 -14.58
C ARG A 55 0.21 -2.28 -14.04
N ILE A 56 0.55 -1.29 -13.21
CA ILE A 56 -0.41 -0.31 -12.69
C ILE A 56 -1.12 0.42 -13.85
N LYS A 57 -0.36 0.85 -14.87
CA LYS A 57 -0.92 1.53 -16.04
C LYS A 57 -1.88 0.62 -16.81
N ALA A 58 -1.52 -0.63 -17.06
CA ALA A 58 -2.35 -1.59 -17.78
C ALA A 58 -3.68 -1.88 -17.04
N ILE A 59 -3.62 -2.16 -15.73
CA ILE A 59 -4.83 -2.41 -14.94
C ILE A 59 -5.69 -1.14 -14.85
N LYS A 60 -5.07 0.04 -14.74
CA LYS A 60 -5.80 1.31 -14.74
C LYS A 60 -6.57 1.51 -16.04
N GLN A 61 -5.95 1.28 -17.20
CA GLN A 61 -6.61 1.42 -18.50
C GLN A 61 -7.83 0.51 -18.61
N TRP A 62 -7.67 -0.78 -18.25
CA TRP A 62 -8.77 -1.73 -18.22
C TRP A 62 -9.91 -1.28 -17.27
N ARG A 63 -9.56 -0.85 -16.04
CA ARG A 63 -10.53 -0.36 -15.06
C ARG A 63 -11.33 0.83 -15.60
N ASP A 64 -10.64 1.77 -16.27
CA ASP A 64 -11.27 2.96 -16.81
C ASP A 64 -12.23 2.59 -17.96
N THR A 65 -11.90 1.59 -18.79
CA THR A 65 -12.82 1.02 -19.79
C THR A 65 -14.06 0.38 -19.14
N VAL A 66 -13.87 -0.54 -18.19
CA VAL A 66 -14.99 -1.25 -17.53
C VAL A 66 -15.88 -0.26 -16.76
N ALA A 67 -15.29 0.73 -16.08
CA ALA A 67 -16.05 1.75 -15.36
C ALA A 67 -16.91 2.61 -16.29
N ASN A 68 -16.38 2.94 -17.47
CA ASN A 68 -17.11 3.68 -18.49
C ASN A 68 -18.30 2.87 -19.02
N ASP A 69 -18.10 1.59 -19.32
CA ASP A 69 -19.14 0.69 -19.82
C ASP A 69 -20.26 0.50 -18.79
N LEU A 70 -19.88 0.39 -17.51
CA LEU A 70 -20.82 0.27 -16.39
C LEU A 70 -21.41 1.62 -15.93
N LYS A 71 -20.93 2.75 -16.46
CA LYS A 71 -21.31 4.12 -16.06
C LYS A 71 -21.17 4.38 -14.55
N ILE A 72 -20.07 3.91 -13.96
CA ILE A 72 -19.76 4.10 -12.53
C ILE A 72 -18.40 4.74 -12.34
N ASP A 73 -18.14 5.26 -11.14
CA ASP A 73 -16.82 5.80 -10.80
C ASP A 73 -15.76 4.67 -10.76
N PRO A 74 -14.60 4.82 -11.44
CA PRO A 74 -13.57 3.78 -11.48
C PRO A 74 -13.01 3.38 -10.11
N SER A 75 -13.02 4.29 -9.12
CA SER A 75 -12.57 3.99 -7.76
C SER A 75 -13.50 3.00 -7.03
N LEU A 76 -14.76 2.87 -7.45
CA LEU A 76 -15.70 1.87 -6.94
C LEU A 76 -15.34 0.45 -7.41
N LEU A 77 -14.71 0.32 -8.59
CA LEU A 77 -14.15 -0.95 -9.04
C LEU A 77 -12.84 -1.24 -8.29
N PHE A 78 -11.84 -0.37 -8.45
CA PHE A 78 -10.55 -0.53 -7.81
C PHE A 78 -9.90 0.83 -7.54
N ASN A 79 -9.61 1.11 -6.27
CA ASN A 79 -8.87 2.30 -5.90
C ASN A 79 -7.36 2.14 -6.21
N LYS A 80 -6.62 3.26 -6.16
CA LYS A 80 -5.19 3.28 -6.48
C LYS A 80 -4.37 2.31 -5.61
N ALA A 81 -4.69 2.19 -4.33
CA ALA A 81 -3.97 1.30 -3.42
C ALA A 81 -4.11 -0.17 -3.85
N ILE A 82 -5.33 -0.61 -4.19
CA ILE A 82 -5.56 -1.96 -4.69
C ILE A 82 -4.87 -2.20 -6.03
N LEU A 83 -4.90 -1.24 -6.97
CA LEU A 83 -4.16 -1.36 -8.23
C LEU A 83 -2.65 -1.57 -7.98
N THR A 84 -2.08 -0.83 -7.02
CA THR A 84 -0.68 -1.00 -6.62
C THR A 84 -0.45 -2.36 -5.96
N THR A 85 -1.33 -2.83 -5.08
CA THR A 85 -1.23 -4.16 -4.46
C THR A 85 -1.26 -5.27 -5.50
N ILE A 86 -2.18 -5.22 -6.47
CA ILE A 86 -2.27 -6.21 -7.55
C ILE A 86 -0.97 -6.21 -8.37
N ALA A 87 -0.46 -5.03 -8.74
CA ALA A 87 0.76 -4.90 -9.53
C ALA A 87 2.02 -5.42 -8.80
N LEU A 88 2.09 -5.21 -7.48
CA LEU A 88 3.16 -5.70 -6.61
C LEU A 88 3.10 -7.23 -6.45
N GLN A 89 1.92 -7.78 -6.18
CA GLN A 89 1.75 -9.22 -5.96
C GLN A 89 1.79 -10.03 -7.25
N ASN A 90 1.46 -9.41 -8.40
CA ASN A 90 1.47 -10.03 -9.73
C ASN A 90 0.80 -11.42 -9.77
N PRO A 91 -0.48 -11.55 -9.36
CA PRO A 91 -1.16 -12.84 -9.27
C PRO A 91 -1.22 -13.55 -10.64
N LYS A 92 -0.77 -14.81 -10.66
CA LYS A 92 -0.72 -15.66 -11.87
C LYS A 92 -1.90 -16.60 -12.04
N ASN A 93 -2.69 -16.78 -10.99
CA ASN A 93 -3.84 -17.67 -10.98
C ASN A 93 -4.94 -17.11 -10.07
N ILE A 94 -6.14 -17.68 -10.18
CA ILE A 94 -7.30 -17.19 -9.43
C ILE A 94 -7.11 -17.32 -7.93
N HIS A 95 -6.43 -18.38 -7.46
CA HIS A 95 -6.19 -18.59 -6.03
C HIS A 95 -5.32 -17.48 -5.44
N SER A 96 -4.24 -17.07 -6.12
CA SER A 96 -3.40 -15.98 -5.65
C SER A 96 -4.11 -14.62 -5.72
N PHE A 97 -4.97 -14.40 -6.72
CA PHE A 97 -5.82 -13.20 -6.79
C PHE A 97 -6.85 -13.16 -5.64
N GLN A 98 -7.45 -14.30 -5.31
CA GLN A 98 -8.42 -14.42 -4.23
C GLN A 98 -7.80 -14.14 -2.85
N GLY A 99 -6.50 -14.41 -2.68
CA GLY A 99 -5.73 -14.09 -1.47
C GLY A 99 -5.49 -12.59 -1.23
N ILE A 100 -5.79 -11.71 -2.19
CA ILE A 100 -5.56 -10.27 -2.03
C ILE A 100 -6.54 -9.68 -1.01
N LYS A 101 -6.00 -9.12 0.07
CA LYS A 101 -6.77 -8.41 1.10
C LYS A 101 -7.26 -7.06 0.57
N GLY A 102 -8.44 -6.64 1.04
CA GLY A 102 -9.02 -5.33 0.67
C GLY A 102 -9.83 -5.32 -0.64
N ILE A 103 -9.91 -6.44 -1.35
CA ILE A 103 -10.82 -6.62 -2.51
C ILE A 103 -12.08 -7.34 -2.05
N LYS A 104 -13.27 -6.85 -2.43
CA LYS A 104 -14.56 -7.49 -2.12
C LYS A 104 -14.72 -8.78 -2.93
N ASN A 105 -15.42 -9.78 -2.38
CA ASN A 105 -15.59 -11.08 -3.05
C ASN A 105 -16.20 -10.98 -4.44
N TRP A 106 -17.21 -10.12 -4.63
CA TRP A 106 -17.82 -9.91 -5.94
C TRP A 106 -16.81 -9.36 -6.97
N GLN A 107 -15.93 -8.42 -6.58
CA GLN A 107 -14.89 -7.87 -7.47
C GLN A 107 -13.88 -8.96 -7.88
N LYS A 108 -13.57 -9.88 -6.97
CA LYS A 108 -12.67 -11.01 -7.25
C LYS A 108 -13.28 -12.00 -8.21
N ASN A 109 -14.58 -12.27 -8.05
CA ASN A 109 -15.30 -13.23 -8.87
C ASN A 109 -15.55 -12.70 -10.28
N GLU A 110 -15.96 -11.44 -10.41
CA GLU A 110 -16.23 -10.79 -11.69
C GLU A 110 -14.94 -10.49 -12.46
N PHE A 111 -13.98 -9.80 -11.82
CA PHE A 111 -12.86 -9.19 -12.57
C PHE A 111 -11.53 -9.93 -12.45
N GLY A 112 -11.43 -10.92 -11.57
CA GLY A 112 -10.16 -11.60 -11.28
C GLY A 112 -9.53 -12.24 -12.52
N LYS A 113 -10.33 -12.88 -13.37
CA LYS A 113 -9.85 -13.55 -14.60
C LYS A 113 -9.26 -12.56 -15.60
N GLU A 114 -9.95 -11.44 -15.85
CA GLU A 114 -9.51 -10.40 -16.78
C GLU A 114 -8.21 -9.75 -16.33
N ILE A 115 -8.12 -9.40 -15.05
CA ILE A 115 -6.90 -8.79 -14.48
C ILE A 115 -5.72 -9.75 -14.58
N ILE A 116 -5.90 -11.04 -14.27
CA ILE A 116 -4.84 -12.04 -14.42
C ILE A 116 -4.38 -12.14 -15.89
N SER A 117 -5.33 -12.09 -16.83
CA SER A 117 -5.01 -12.12 -18.27
C SER A 117 -4.16 -10.92 -18.70
N ILE A 118 -4.52 -9.72 -18.25
CA ILE A 118 -3.74 -8.49 -18.50
C ILE A 118 -2.32 -8.64 -17.96
N LEU A 119 -2.17 -9.15 -16.74
CA LEU A 119 -0.86 -9.33 -16.10
C LEU A 119 0.00 -10.39 -16.80
N LYS A 120 -0.60 -11.44 -17.37
CA LYS A 120 0.12 -12.45 -18.15
C LYS A 120 0.63 -11.88 -19.47
N ASN A 121 -0.17 -11.10 -20.17
CA ASN A 121 0.20 -10.49 -21.45
C ASN A 121 1.32 -9.45 -21.34
N MET A 122 1.60 -8.94 -20.13
CA MET A 122 2.66 -7.96 -19.87
C MET A 122 4.01 -8.58 -19.50
N ASP A 123 4.01 -9.86 -19.14
CA ASP A 123 5.23 -10.60 -18.77
C ASP A 123 5.74 -11.49 -19.93
N ASN A 124 4.98 -11.58 -21.03
CA ASN A 124 5.39 -12.13 -22.33
C ASN A 124 6.00 -11.03 -23.21
#